data_AF-A0A497FKK6-F1
#
_entry.id   AF-A0A497FKK6-F1
#
_cell.length_a   1.000
_cell.length_b   1.000
_cell.length_c   1.000
_cell.angle_alpha   90.00
_cell.angle_beta   90.00
_cell.angle_gamma   90.00
#
_symmetry.space_group_name_H-M   'P 1'
#
loop_
_entity.id
_entity.type
_entity.pdbx_description
1 polymer ?
#
loop_
_entity_poly.entity_id
_entity_poly.type
_entity_poly.pdbx_seq_one_letter_code
_entity_poly.pdbx_strand_id
1 'polypeptide(L)'
;MPRLSEEQVRCIESLLSMGKHYREIADSCGVSLPTVVKYARRVRGAAPVPTSSPAAAPVTPGAGSEVVKLDTKFFMDLVRQRLDPKHPIMAKWVDNVSWWNHVIIEFSAHMLPYAFKLLEDHEIDRQNPEVTVRNMVSKFHELKKLAEERAEKMAEYESRLKELESEVGNLRAERERLLRLVDEYKGLVDETLSETRKLVEELRSKVVKTLVLVVKVVPETLSPAERAKYFHVVAPKIRELWGVEVG
;
A
#
# COMPACT_ATOMS: atom_id res chain seq x y z
N MET A 1 -35.94 21.69 -0.16
CA MET A 1 -34.85 20.74 -0.47
C MET A 1 -34.04 21.33 -1.61
N PRO A 2 -32.71 21.50 -1.48
CA PRO A 2 -31.90 22.01 -2.57
C PRO A 2 -31.98 21.02 -3.74
N ARG A 3 -32.44 21.51 -4.89
CA ARG A 3 -32.48 20.74 -6.13
C ARG A 3 -31.05 20.74 -6.69
N LEU A 4 -30.44 19.56 -6.79
CA LEU A 4 -29.17 19.40 -7.50
C LEU A 4 -29.36 19.76 -8.97
N SER A 5 -28.33 20.31 -9.62
CA SER A 5 -28.35 20.54 -11.05
C SER A 5 -28.31 19.21 -11.81
N GLU A 6 -28.86 19.17 -13.04
CA GLU A 6 -28.84 17.96 -13.87
C GLU A 6 -27.40 17.47 -14.16
N GLU A 7 -26.46 18.41 -14.26
CA GLU A 7 -25.03 18.12 -14.43
C GLU A 7 -24.44 17.38 -13.23
N GLN A 8 -24.82 17.77 -12.01
CA GLN A 8 -24.39 17.11 -10.77
C GLN A 8 -24.93 15.67 -10.69
N VAL A 9 -26.17 15.45 -11.12
CA VAL A 9 -26.78 14.11 -11.13
C VAL A 9 -26.06 13.18 -12.11
N ARG A 10 -25.79 13.65 -13.34
CA ARG A 10 -25.03 12.88 -14.34
C ARG A 10 -23.60 12.58 -13.89
N CYS A 11 -22.94 13.53 -13.23
CA CYS A 11 -21.61 13.35 -12.66
C CYS A 11 -21.59 12.23 -11.60
N ILE A 12 -22.56 12.25 -10.67
CA ILE A 12 -22.69 11.23 -9.63
C ILE A 12 -22.95 9.84 -10.23
N GLU A 13 -23.87 9.72 -11.19
CA GLU A 13 -24.21 8.44 -11.83
C GLU A 13 -23.03 7.83 -12.59
N SER A 14 -22.29 8.65 -13.36
CA SER A 14 -21.11 8.21 -14.11
C SER A 14 -19.98 7.73 -13.18
N LEU A 15 -19.71 8.47 -12.09
CA LEU A 15 -18.65 8.07 -11.16
C LEU A 15 -19.04 6.86 -10.31
N LEU A 16 -20.34 6.68 -10.01
CA LEU A 16 -20.85 5.50 -9.34
C LEU A 16 -20.76 4.25 -10.22
N SER A 17 -21.03 4.36 -11.54
CA SER A 17 -20.87 3.24 -12.46
C SER A 17 -19.40 2.83 -12.65
N MET A 18 -18.47 3.78 -12.47
CA MET A 18 -17.02 3.51 -12.48
C MET A 18 -16.48 2.95 -11.15
N GLY A 19 -17.32 2.78 -10.13
CA GLY A 19 -16.93 2.18 -8.85
C GLY A 19 -16.05 3.07 -7.96
N LYS A 20 -16.03 4.39 -8.19
CA LYS A 20 -15.23 5.33 -7.38
C LYS A 20 -15.75 5.45 -5.94
N HIS A 21 -14.86 5.85 -5.02
CA HIS A 21 -15.20 6.01 -3.61
C HIS A 21 -16.09 7.24 -3.37
N TYR A 22 -17.08 7.16 -2.47
CA TYR A 22 -18.07 8.23 -2.25
C TYR A 22 -17.48 9.62 -1.90
N ARG A 23 -16.29 9.66 -1.27
CA ARG A 23 -15.60 10.93 -0.96
C ARG A 23 -15.06 11.60 -2.24
N GLU A 24 -14.44 10.83 -3.12
CA GLU A 24 -13.93 11.34 -4.40
C GLU A 24 -15.06 11.84 -5.30
N ILE A 25 -16.23 11.19 -5.24
CA ILE A 25 -17.43 11.63 -5.97
C ILE A 25 -17.97 12.95 -5.42
N ALA A 26 -17.97 13.11 -4.09
CA ALA A 26 -18.40 14.34 -3.43
C ALA A 26 -17.53 15.53 -3.85
N ASP A 27 -16.21 15.33 -3.85
CA ASP A 27 -15.23 16.35 -4.22
C ASP A 27 -15.26 16.66 -5.72
N SER A 28 -15.39 15.63 -6.58
CA SER A 28 -15.39 15.81 -8.05
C SER A 28 -16.68 16.46 -8.57
N CYS A 29 -17.83 16.17 -7.96
CA CYS A 29 -19.12 16.71 -8.40
C CYS A 29 -19.57 17.93 -7.58
N GLY A 30 -18.75 18.42 -6.64
CA GLY A 30 -19.04 19.61 -5.82
C GLY A 30 -20.29 19.46 -4.94
N VAL A 31 -20.54 18.24 -4.44
CA VAL A 31 -21.74 17.89 -3.68
C VAL A 31 -21.38 17.32 -2.32
N SER A 32 -22.24 17.55 -1.33
CA SER A 32 -22.00 17.00 0.00
C SER A 32 -22.06 15.48 0.02
N LEU A 33 -21.15 14.85 0.77
CA LEU A 33 -21.08 13.39 0.93
C LEU A 33 -22.43 12.71 1.28
N PRO A 34 -23.28 13.26 2.17
CA PRO A 34 -24.60 12.69 2.45
C PRO A 34 -25.52 12.62 1.21
N THR A 35 -25.36 13.57 0.29
CA THR A 35 -26.14 13.65 -0.95
C THR A 35 -25.72 12.56 -1.92
N VAL A 36 -24.42 12.32 -2.06
CA VAL A 36 -23.86 11.22 -2.88
C VAL A 36 -24.33 9.86 -2.36
N VAL A 37 -24.30 9.62 -1.05
CA VAL A 37 -24.79 8.37 -0.44
C VAL A 37 -26.29 8.17 -0.68
N LYS A 38 -27.09 9.25 -0.59
CA LYS A 38 -28.53 9.20 -0.86
C LYS A 38 -28.84 8.88 -2.33
N TYR A 39 -28.08 9.42 -3.27
CA TYR A 39 -28.22 9.14 -4.70
C TYR A 39 -27.69 7.76 -5.07
N ALA A 40 -26.58 7.31 -4.49
CA ALA A 40 -26.08 5.95 -4.67
C ALA A 40 -27.11 4.90 -4.23
N ARG A 41 -27.83 5.14 -3.13
CA ARG A 41 -28.96 4.30 -2.69
C ARG A 41 -30.16 4.32 -3.64
N ARG A 42 -30.39 5.42 -4.37
CA ARG A 42 -31.47 5.52 -5.37
C ARG A 42 -31.11 4.82 -6.67
N VAL A 43 -29.89 5.02 -7.15
CA VAL A 43 -29.39 4.45 -8.42
C VAL A 43 -29.18 2.94 -8.32
N ARG A 44 -28.73 2.42 -7.16
CA ARG A 44 -28.59 0.97 -6.91
C ARG A 44 -29.92 0.23 -6.67
N GLY A 45 -31.06 0.91 -6.83
CA GLY A 45 -32.37 0.33 -6.61
C GLY A 45 -32.83 0.45 -5.16
N ALA A 46 -34.09 0.87 -5.01
CA ALA A 46 -34.83 0.88 -3.77
C ALA A 46 -34.88 -0.53 -3.15
N ALA A 47 -34.07 -0.78 -2.12
CA ALA A 47 -34.50 -1.60 -1.00
C ALA A 47 -35.41 -0.70 -0.13
N PRO A 48 -36.66 -1.10 0.16
CA PRO A 48 -37.63 -0.22 0.78
C PRO A 48 -37.29 0.00 2.26
N VAL A 49 -37.27 1.25 2.68
CA VAL A 49 -37.67 1.64 4.03
C VAL A 49 -38.99 2.40 3.87
N PRO A 50 -40.14 1.87 4.33
CA PRO A 50 -41.33 2.67 4.48
C PRO A 50 -41.46 3.12 5.94
N THR A 51 -41.50 4.44 6.14
CA THR A 51 -42.29 5.04 7.23
C THR A 51 -43.45 5.79 6.61
N SER A 52 -44.63 5.58 7.19
CA SER A 52 -45.96 6.13 6.91
C SER A 52 -46.89 5.36 5.93
N SER A 53 -48.00 4.92 6.55
CA SER A 53 -49.21 4.24 6.07
C SER A 53 -49.90 4.94 4.88
N PRO A 54 -50.66 4.24 4.00
CA PRO A 54 -52.00 3.76 4.38
C PRO A 54 -52.38 2.36 3.86
N ALA A 55 -53.29 1.72 4.60
CA ALA A 55 -54.21 0.68 4.17
C ALA A 55 -53.61 -0.63 3.62
N ALA A 56 -53.13 -1.48 4.53
CA ALA A 56 -53.09 -2.92 4.33
C ALA A 56 -53.93 -3.61 5.42
N ALA A 57 -54.75 -4.56 4.98
CA ALA A 57 -55.58 -5.43 5.81
C ALA A 57 -54.74 -6.15 6.90
N PRO A 58 -55.36 -6.51 8.05
CA PRO A 58 -54.62 -6.98 9.22
C PRO A 58 -54.14 -8.42 9.00
N VAL A 59 -52.83 -8.59 8.81
CA VAL A 59 -52.16 -9.90 8.95
C VAL A 59 -51.60 -9.96 10.35
N THR A 60 -52.28 -10.72 11.20
CA THR A 60 -51.98 -11.05 12.60
C THR A 60 -50.52 -11.50 12.82
N PRO A 61 -49.69 -10.73 13.53
CA PRO A 61 -48.43 -11.19 14.09
C PRO A 61 -48.68 -11.56 15.55
N GLY A 62 -48.97 -12.83 15.84
CA GLY A 62 -49.27 -13.25 17.21
C GLY A 62 -49.11 -14.74 17.49
N ALA A 63 -49.37 -15.61 16.50
CA ALA A 63 -49.48 -17.04 16.79
C ALA A 63 -48.14 -17.74 17.10
N GLY A 64 -47.05 -17.46 16.38
CA GLY A 64 -45.80 -18.23 16.55
C GLY A 64 -45.06 -17.99 17.88
N SER A 65 -44.98 -16.74 18.34
CA SER A 65 -44.31 -16.39 19.60
C SER A 65 -45.14 -16.82 20.82
N GLU A 66 -46.46 -16.71 20.74
CA GLU A 66 -47.34 -17.20 21.80
C GLU A 66 -47.36 -18.71 21.86
N VAL A 67 -47.38 -19.43 20.73
CA VAL A 67 -47.34 -20.90 20.72
C VAL A 67 -46.03 -21.42 21.30
N VAL A 68 -44.87 -20.84 20.95
CA VAL A 68 -43.58 -21.21 21.56
C VAL A 68 -43.54 -20.87 23.06
N LYS A 69 -44.16 -19.75 23.48
CA LYS A 69 -44.29 -19.39 24.90
C LYS A 69 -45.28 -20.28 25.66
N LEU A 70 -46.31 -20.78 24.99
CA LEU A 70 -47.30 -21.70 25.55
C LEU A 70 -46.71 -23.09 25.68
N ASP A 71 -45.99 -23.58 24.68
CA ASP A 71 -45.33 -24.89 24.72
C ASP A 71 -44.22 -24.90 25.78
N THR A 72 -43.41 -23.84 25.87
CA THR A 72 -42.39 -23.73 26.93
C THR A 72 -43.00 -23.66 28.33
N LYS A 73 -44.12 -22.93 28.51
CA LYS A 73 -44.86 -22.91 29.78
C LYS A 73 -45.49 -24.27 30.09
N PHE A 74 -46.07 -24.94 29.09
CA PHE A 74 -46.68 -26.25 29.24
C PHE A 74 -45.65 -27.30 29.64
N PHE A 75 -44.49 -27.33 28.99
CA PHE A 75 -43.38 -28.22 29.37
C PHE A 75 -42.84 -27.88 30.76
N MET A 76 -42.68 -26.60 31.09
CA MET A 76 -42.25 -26.17 32.43
C MET A 76 -43.25 -26.61 33.51
N ASP A 77 -44.56 -26.45 33.28
CA ASP A 77 -45.60 -26.83 34.23
C ASP A 77 -45.72 -28.35 34.37
N LEU A 78 -45.59 -29.11 33.28
CA LEU A 78 -45.60 -30.58 33.30
C LEU A 78 -44.40 -31.14 34.09
N VAL A 79 -43.23 -30.52 33.94
CA VAL A 79 -42.00 -30.86 34.65
C VAL A 79 -42.11 -30.48 36.13
N ARG A 80 -42.70 -29.32 36.44
CA ARG A 80 -42.93 -28.83 37.81
C ARG A 80 -43.97 -29.65 38.58
N GLN A 81 -44.95 -30.24 37.87
CA GLN A 81 -45.97 -31.12 38.46
C GLN A 81 -45.45 -32.54 38.73
N ARG A 82 -44.45 -33.02 37.99
CA ARG A 82 -43.96 -34.40 38.07
C ARG A 82 -42.74 -34.59 38.98
N LEU A 83 -41.99 -33.53 39.30
CA LEU A 83 -40.74 -33.62 40.04
C LEU A 83 -40.61 -32.50 41.08
N ASP A 84 -40.17 -32.86 42.29
CA ASP A 84 -39.99 -31.95 43.43
C ASP A 84 -39.00 -30.81 43.07
N PRO A 85 -39.43 -29.53 43.11
CA PRO A 85 -38.61 -28.37 42.74
C PRO A 85 -37.32 -28.21 43.54
N LYS A 86 -37.20 -28.90 44.70
CA LYS A 86 -36.01 -28.84 45.57
C LYS A 86 -34.91 -29.84 45.16
N HIS A 87 -35.14 -30.67 44.13
CA HIS A 87 -34.15 -31.64 43.72
C HIS A 87 -33.01 -30.98 42.92
N PRO A 88 -31.73 -31.06 43.35
CA PRO A 88 -30.60 -30.35 42.72
C PRO A 88 -30.33 -30.76 41.26
N ILE A 89 -30.85 -31.91 40.83
CA ILE A 89 -30.82 -32.37 39.44
C ILE A 89 -31.64 -31.45 38.52
N MET A 90 -32.75 -30.90 39.02
CA MET A 90 -33.61 -30.00 38.24
C MET A 90 -32.99 -28.63 38.04
N ALA A 91 -32.34 -28.08 39.05
CA ALA A 91 -31.61 -26.81 38.90
C ALA A 91 -30.54 -26.94 37.80
N LYS A 92 -29.73 -28.00 37.85
CA LYS A 92 -28.72 -28.27 36.80
C LYS A 92 -29.33 -28.53 35.43
N TRP A 93 -30.47 -29.22 35.36
CA TRP A 93 -31.15 -29.47 34.09
C TRP A 93 -31.72 -28.17 33.50
N VAL A 94 -32.38 -27.35 34.30
CA VAL A 94 -32.91 -26.04 33.89
C VAL A 94 -31.77 -25.12 33.44
N ASP A 95 -30.66 -25.07 34.20
CA ASP A 95 -29.49 -24.28 33.84
C ASP A 95 -28.88 -24.76 32.50
N ASN A 96 -28.70 -26.07 32.32
CA ASN A 96 -28.19 -26.65 31.08
C ASN A 96 -29.11 -26.36 29.89
N VAL A 97 -30.43 -26.50 30.06
CA VAL A 97 -31.41 -26.19 28.99
C VAL A 97 -31.41 -24.70 28.68
N SER A 98 -31.30 -23.84 29.70
CA SER A 98 -31.23 -22.39 29.51
C SER A 98 -29.96 -21.98 28.75
N TRP A 99 -28.83 -22.61 29.06
CA TRP A 99 -27.56 -22.39 28.36
C TRP A 99 -27.63 -22.84 26.90
N TRP A 100 -28.12 -24.06 26.63
CA TRP A 100 -28.29 -24.54 25.26
C TRP A 100 -29.27 -23.67 24.47
N ASN A 101 -30.36 -23.23 25.10
CA ASN A 101 -31.32 -22.33 24.45
C ASN A 101 -30.67 -20.98 24.13
N HIS A 102 -29.85 -20.45 25.03
CA HIS A 102 -29.08 -19.23 24.77
C HIS A 102 -28.12 -19.42 23.59
N VAL A 103 -27.35 -20.52 23.56
CA VAL A 103 -26.45 -20.85 22.45
C VAL A 103 -27.22 -20.96 21.13
N ILE A 104 -28.37 -21.63 21.11
CA ILE A 104 -29.21 -21.76 19.90
C ILE A 104 -29.74 -20.41 19.44
N ILE A 105 -30.21 -19.57 20.36
CA ILE A 105 -30.71 -18.22 20.05
C ILE A 105 -29.58 -17.35 19.50
N GLU A 106 -28.40 -17.37 20.13
CA GLU A 106 -27.26 -16.58 19.67
C GLU A 106 -26.73 -17.07 18.32
N PHE A 107 -26.63 -18.39 18.13
CA PHE A 107 -26.23 -19.00 16.87
C PHE A 107 -27.23 -18.69 15.76
N SER A 108 -28.54 -18.81 16.03
CA SER A 108 -29.59 -18.50 15.05
C SER A 108 -29.69 -17.02 14.71
N ALA A 109 -29.40 -16.13 15.66
CA ALA A 109 -29.39 -14.69 15.41
C ALA A 109 -28.16 -14.24 14.61
N HIS A 110 -26.98 -14.80 14.91
CA HIS A 110 -25.72 -14.32 14.37
C HIS A 110 -25.20 -15.18 13.22
N MET A 111 -25.05 -16.49 13.41
CA MET A 111 -24.35 -17.36 12.46
C MET A 111 -25.24 -17.84 11.32
N LEU A 112 -26.49 -18.19 11.66
CA LEU A 112 -27.43 -18.81 10.73
C LEU A 112 -27.74 -17.91 9.51
N PRO A 113 -27.92 -16.58 9.63
CA PRO A 113 -28.07 -15.71 8.45
C PRO A 113 -26.84 -15.66 7.54
N TYR A 114 -25.63 -15.76 8.10
CA TYR A 114 -24.42 -15.84 7.27
C TYR A 114 -24.28 -17.20 6.63
N ALA A 115 -24.58 -18.26 7.36
CA ALA A 115 -24.49 -19.62 6.85
C ALA A 115 -25.51 -19.88 5.73
N PHE A 116 -26.71 -19.29 5.81
CA PHE A 116 -27.68 -19.31 4.71
C PHE A 116 -27.24 -18.50 3.50
N LYS A 117 -26.47 -17.41 3.66
CA LYS A 117 -25.91 -16.65 2.53
C LYS A 117 -24.81 -17.40 1.78
N LEU A 118 -24.22 -18.41 2.41
CA LEU A 118 -23.21 -19.28 1.78
C LEU A 118 -23.82 -20.36 0.92
N LEU A 119 -25.10 -20.67 1.15
CA LEU A 119 -25.85 -21.64 0.38
C LEU A 119 -26.54 -20.95 -0.79
N GLU A 120 -26.62 -21.67 -1.90
CA GLU A 120 -27.43 -21.24 -3.04
C GLU A 120 -28.90 -21.66 -2.85
N ASP A 121 -29.82 -20.99 -3.54
CA ASP A 121 -31.27 -21.23 -3.40
C ASP A 121 -31.68 -22.70 -3.62
N HIS A 122 -30.90 -23.44 -4.42
CA HIS A 122 -31.13 -24.85 -4.73
C HIS A 122 -30.56 -25.82 -3.68
N GLU A 123 -29.67 -25.35 -2.80
CA GLU A 123 -29.07 -26.14 -1.72
C GLU A 123 -29.90 -26.07 -0.42
N ILE A 124 -30.94 -25.21 -0.41
CA ILE A 124 -31.87 -25.00 0.71
C ILE A 124 -33.13 -25.84 0.46
N ASP A 125 -33.15 -27.04 1.05
CA ASP A 125 -34.32 -27.90 1.05
C ASP A 125 -35.24 -27.54 2.24
N ARG A 126 -36.45 -27.04 1.91
CA ARG A 126 -37.50 -26.71 2.89
C ARG A 126 -38.22 -27.95 3.42
N GLN A 127 -38.24 -29.05 2.68
CA GLN A 127 -38.87 -30.30 3.07
C GLN A 127 -37.93 -31.15 3.91
N ASN A 128 -36.61 -31.03 3.70
CA ASN A 128 -35.59 -31.73 4.46
C ASN A 128 -34.51 -30.79 5.03
N PRO A 129 -34.72 -30.22 6.24
CA PRO A 129 -33.75 -29.31 6.85
C PRO A 129 -32.40 -29.97 7.17
N GLU A 130 -32.34 -31.30 7.32
CA GLU A 130 -31.09 -32.01 7.60
C GLU A 130 -30.11 -31.95 6.42
N VAL A 131 -30.63 -31.98 5.18
CA VAL A 131 -29.82 -31.85 3.96
C VAL A 131 -29.24 -30.45 3.87
N THR A 132 -30.06 -29.43 4.15
CA THR A 132 -29.63 -28.02 4.19
C THR A 132 -28.50 -27.81 5.21
N VAL A 133 -28.63 -28.40 6.42
CA VAL A 133 -27.58 -28.33 7.44
C VAL A 133 -26.31 -29.04 6.97
N ARG A 134 -26.43 -30.21 6.33
CA ARG A 134 -25.25 -30.95 5.83
C ARG A 134 -24.52 -30.15 4.75
N ASN A 135 -25.25 -29.51 3.83
CA ASN A 135 -24.68 -28.62 2.81
C ASN A 135 -23.98 -27.42 3.46
N MET A 136 -24.62 -26.80 4.46
CA MET A 136 -24.07 -25.67 5.20
C MET A 136 -22.74 -26.01 5.87
N VAL A 137 -22.67 -27.16 6.53
CA VAL A 137 -21.44 -27.65 7.17
C VAL A 137 -20.35 -27.93 6.13
N SER A 138 -20.71 -28.49 4.96
CA SER A 138 -19.74 -28.73 3.88
C SER A 138 -19.13 -27.42 3.36
N LYS A 139 -19.95 -26.42 3.02
CA LYS A 139 -19.47 -25.10 2.58
C LYS A 139 -18.61 -24.42 3.64
N PHE A 140 -18.97 -24.57 4.92
CA PHE A 140 -18.16 -24.01 6.01
C PHE A 140 -16.77 -24.67 6.09
N HIS A 141 -16.68 -25.99 5.89
CA HIS A 141 -15.39 -26.69 5.82
C HIS A 141 -14.57 -26.25 4.60
N GLU A 142 -15.20 -26.08 3.44
CA GLU A 142 -14.54 -25.56 2.24
C GLU A 142 -13.99 -24.15 2.45
N LEU A 143 -14.79 -23.26 3.07
CA LEU A 143 -14.35 -21.90 3.40
C LEU A 143 -13.21 -21.90 4.40
N LYS A 144 -13.26 -22.76 5.41
CA LYS A 144 -12.18 -22.91 6.38
C LYS A 144 -10.89 -23.32 5.66
N LYS A 145 -10.96 -24.32 4.77
CA LYS A 145 -9.81 -24.76 3.98
C LYS A 145 -9.28 -23.64 3.08
N LEU A 146 -10.16 -22.92 2.39
CA LEU A 146 -9.77 -21.76 1.57
C LEU A 146 -9.14 -20.64 2.40
N ALA A 147 -9.60 -20.43 3.63
CA ALA A 147 -9.03 -19.45 4.55
C ALA A 147 -7.62 -19.88 5.00
N GLU A 148 -7.43 -21.17 5.30
CA GLU A 148 -6.12 -21.76 5.62
C GLU A 148 -5.15 -21.61 4.44
N GLU A 149 -5.55 -22.01 3.23
CA GLU A 149 -4.73 -21.85 2.01
C GLU A 149 -4.38 -20.38 1.72
N ARG A 150 -5.30 -19.44 2.00
CA ARG A 150 -5.03 -18.00 1.87
C ARG A 150 -4.08 -17.51 2.94
N ALA A 151 -4.19 -17.99 4.17
CA ALA A 151 -3.27 -17.65 5.25
C ALA A 151 -1.85 -18.14 4.96
N GLU A 152 -1.71 -19.36 4.42
CA GLU A 152 -0.42 -19.90 3.96
C GLU A 152 0.19 -19.03 2.87
N LYS A 153 -0.58 -18.67 1.83
CA LYS A 153 -0.10 -17.79 0.76
C LYS A 153 0.29 -16.40 1.27
N MET A 154 -0.46 -15.84 2.22
CA MET A 154 -0.10 -14.57 2.85
C MET A 154 1.24 -14.68 3.59
N ALA A 155 1.46 -15.77 4.33
CA ALA A 155 2.74 -16.01 5.00
C ALA A 155 3.91 -16.16 4.00
N GLU A 156 3.69 -16.84 2.86
CA GLU A 156 4.68 -16.92 1.78
C GLU A 156 5.01 -15.54 1.20
N TYR A 157 3.99 -14.71 0.94
CA TYR A 157 4.20 -13.34 0.44
C TYR A 157 4.94 -12.47 1.46
N GLU A 158 4.62 -12.58 2.75
CA GLU A 158 5.34 -11.87 3.81
C GLU A 158 6.82 -12.29 3.88
N SER A 159 7.12 -13.59 3.70
CA SER A 159 8.50 -14.07 3.64
C SER A 159 9.25 -13.47 2.44
N ARG A 160 8.64 -13.52 1.24
CA ARG A 160 9.23 -12.94 0.03
C ARG A 160 9.43 -11.43 0.13
N LEU A 161 8.52 -10.71 0.79
CA LEU A 161 8.67 -9.29 1.04
C LEU A 161 9.89 -9.01 1.92
N LYS A 162 10.09 -9.78 3.00
CA LYS A 162 11.28 -9.65 3.86
C LYS A 162 12.57 -9.93 3.11
N GLU A 163 12.59 -10.95 2.26
CA GLU A 163 13.73 -11.26 1.41
C GLU A 163 14.06 -10.09 0.47
N LEU A 164 13.07 -9.58 -0.27
CA LEU A 164 13.24 -8.44 -1.16
C LEU A 164 13.66 -7.16 -0.42
N GLU A 165 13.10 -6.90 0.77
CA GLU A 165 13.53 -5.78 1.61
C GLU A 165 15.00 -5.89 2.01
N SER A 166 15.47 -7.10 2.33
CA SER A 166 16.87 -7.36 2.66
C SER A 166 17.79 -7.16 1.44
N GLU A 167 17.38 -7.61 0.25
CA GLU A 167 18.11 -7.39 -0.99
C GLU A 167 18.21 -5.90 -1.34
N VAL A 168 17.10 -5.17 -1.23
CA VAL A 168 17.08 -3.71 -1.44
C VAL A 168 17.98 -3.01 -0.41
N GLY A 169 18.00 -3.47 0.84
CA GLY A 169 18.92 -2.99 1.87
C GLY A 169 20.39 -3.19 1.46
N ASN A 170 20.75 -4.38 1.01
CA ASN A 170 22.10 -4.72 0.57
C ASN A 170 22.52 -3.87 -0.64
N LEU A 171 21.65 -3.75 -1.65
CA LEU A 171 21.92 -2.93 -2.84
C LEU A 171 22.09 -1.45 -2.52
N ARG A 172 21.33 -0.92 -1.55
CA ARG A 172 21.53 0.46 -1.06
C ARG A 172 22.88 0.62 -0.39
N ALA A 173 23.29 -0.31 0.47
CA ALA A 173 24.60 -0.27 1.13
C ALA A 173 25.75 -0.36 0.10
N GLU A 174 25.62 -1.23 -0.91
CA GLU A 174 26.60 -1.36 -1.98
C GLU A 174 26.67 -0.08 -2.84
N ARG A 175 25.53 0.52 -3.16
CA ARG A 175 25.48 1.81 -3.85
C ARG A 175 26.19 2.91 -3.06
N GLU A 176 25.96 3.00 -1.75
CA GLU A 176 26.65 3.97 -0.90
C GLU A 176 28.17 3.75 -0.89
N ARG A 177 28.60 2.48 -0.82
CA ARG A 177 30.02 2.13 -0.91
C ARG A 177 30.64 2.56 -2.23
N LEU A 178 29.97 2.28 -3.35
CA LEU A 178 30.43 2.67 -4.68
C LEU A 178 30.52 4.19 -4.83
N LEU A 179 29.55 4.94 -4.30
CA LEU A 179 29.59 6.41 -4.31
C LEU A 179 30.78 6.95 -3.53
N ARG A 180 31.08 6.39 -2.34
CA ARG A 180 32.27 6.77 -1.57
C ARG A 180 33.56 6.52 -2.34
N LEU A 181 33.68 5.35 -2.96
CA LEU A 181 34.86 5.03 -3.80
C LEU A 181 35.00 6.02 -4.96
N VAL A 182 33.90 6.37 -5.63
CA VAL A 182 33.93 7.37 -6.71
C VAL A 182 34.42 8.73 -6.20
N ASP A 183 33.98 9.16 -5.02
CA ASP A 183 34.42 10.43 -4.44
C ASP A 183 35.89 10.38 -4.00
N GLU A 184 36.37 9.25 -3.47
CA GLU A 184 37.80 9.02 -3.19
C GLU A 184 38.65 9.09 -4.47
N TYR A 185 38.22 8.44 -5.55
CA TYR A 185 38.90 8.49 -6.85
C TYR A 185 38.92 9.91 -7.43
N LYS A 186 37.82 10.66 -7.33
CA LYS A 186 37.80 12.07 -7.74
C LYS A 186 38.81 12.89 -6.96
N GLY A 187 38.90 12.69 -5.64
CA GLY A 187 39.88 13.36 -4.80
C GLY A 187 41.32 13.09 -5.25
N LEU A 188 41.66 11.82 -5.51
CA LEU A 188 42.98 11.43 -6.03
C LEU A 188 43.29 12.04 -7.41
N VAL A 189 42.29 12.09 -8.29
CA VAL A 189 42.45 12.72 -9.61
C VAL A 189 42.66 14.23 -9.47
N ASP A 190 41.91 14.90 -8.62
CA ASP A 190 42.09 16.34 -8.39
C ASP A 190 43.44 16.66 -7.75
N GLU A 191 43.91 15.82 -6.82
CA GLU A 191 45.23 15.93 -6.21
C GLU A 191 46.34 15.80 -7.25
N THR A 192 46.33 14.72 -8.04
CA THR A 192 47.31 14.49 -9.11
C THR A 192 47.26 15.57 -10.20
N LEU A 193 46.07 16.08 -10.55
CA LEU A 193 45.93 17.24 -11.44
C LEU A 193 46.52 18.52 -10.83
N SER A 194 46.40 18.71 -9.52
CA SER A 194 47.00 19.86 -8.84
C SER A 194 48.53 19.77 -8.81
N GLU A 195 49.09 18.58 -8.58
CA GLU A 195 50.52 18.34 -8.57
C GLU A 195 51.13 18.49 -9.96
N THR A 196 50.50 17.93 -10.98
CA THR A 196 50.93 18.09 -12.38
C THR A 196 50.88 19.55 -12.82
N ARG A 197 49.84 20.32 -12.45
CA ARG A 197 49.82 21.78 -12.69
C ARG A 197 50.98 22.50 -12.01
N LYS A 198 51.32 22.17 -10.77
CA LYS A 198 52.48 22.75 -10.06
C LYS A 198 53.79 22.42 -10.79
N LEU A 199 54.00 21.16 -11.18
CA LEU A 199 55.18 20.74 -11.93
C LEU A 199 55.29 21.46 -13.29
N VAL A 200 54.17 21.64 -13.98
CA VAL A 200 54.13 22.40 -15.25
C VAL A 200 54.49 23.86 -15.02
N GLU A 201 53.98 24.51 -13.98
CA GLU A 201 54.36 25.90 -13.66
C GLU A 201 55.82 26.04 -13.20
N GLU A 202 56.35 25.08 -12.45
CA GLU A 202 57.76 25.04 -12.10
C GLU A 202 58.66 24.85 -13.33
N LEU A 203 58.27 23.95 -14.23
CA LEU A 203 58.98 23.71 -15.48
C LEU A 203 58.93 24.97 -16.36
N ARG A 204 57.76 25.61 -16.48
CA ARG A 204 57.59 26.88 -17.18
C ARG A 204 58.50 27.96 -16.61
N SER A 205 58.55 28.12 -15.29
CA SER A 205 59.43 29.07 -14.61
C SER A 205 60.91 28.80 -14.88
N LYS A 206 61.35 27.53 -14.81
CA LYS A 206 62.72 27.13 -15.13
C LYS A 206 63.06 27.39 -16.60
N VAL A 207 62.16 27.03 -17.52
CA VAL A 207 62.31 27.28 -18.96
C VAL A 207 62.47 28.77 -19.24
N VAL A 208 61.63 29.62 -18.65
CA VAL A 208 61.74 31.09 -18.81
C VAL A 208 63.08 31.60 -18.29
N LYS A 209 63.53 31.17 -17.11
CA LYS A 209 64.84 31.57 -16.55
C LYS A 209 65.99 31.14 -17.47
N THR A 210 65.94 29.91 -18.00
CA THR A 210 66.94 29.40 -18.94
C THR A 210 66.92 30.19 -20.26
N LEU A 211 65.74 30.50 -20.79
CA LEU A 211 65.58 31.35 -21.98
C LEU A 211 66.19 32.74 -21.76
N VAL A 212 65.94 33.37 -20.61
CA VAL A 212 66.54 34.67 -20.27
C VAL A 212 68.06 34.58 -20.17
N LEU A 213 68.60 33.52 -19.56
CA LEU A 213 70.05 33.29 -19.50
C LEU A 213 70.65 33.22 -20.92
N VAL A 214 70.07 32.39 -21.77
CA VAL A 214 70.57 32.12 -23.13
C VAL A 214 70.42 33.36 -24.04
N VAL A 215 69.29 34.07 -23.97
CA VAL A 215 69.01 35.19 -24.87
C VAL A 215 69.62 36.51 -24.39
N LYS A 216 69.71 36.75 -23.08
CA LYS A 216 70.14 38.05 -22.53
C LYS A 216 71.52 38.00 -21.91
N VAL A 217 71.76 37.05 -21.00
CA VAL A 217 73.01 37.02 -20.20
C VAL A 217 74.20 36.53 -21.02
N VAL A 218 74.04 35.43 -21.78
CA VAL A 218 75.15 34.86 -22.57
C VAL A 218 75.70 35.86 -23.61
N PRO A 219 74.89 36.55 -24.42
CA PRO A 219 75.40 37.51 -25.41
C PRO A 219 76.14 38.70 -24.78
N GLU A 220 75.72 39.16 -23.60
CA GLU A 220 76.34 40.27 -22.89
C GLU A 220 77.80 39.96 -22.48
N THR A 221 78.09 38.70 -22.18
CA THR A 221 79.44 38.24 -21.79
C THR A 221 80.39 38.01 -22.98
N LEU A 222 79.87 37.95 -24.21
CA LEU A 222 80.65 37.70 -25.42
C LEU A 222 81.24 38.99 -26.01
N SER A 223 82.35 38.86 -26.74
CA SER A 223 82.94 39.97 -27.49
C SER A 223 82.01 40.46 -28.61
N PRO A 224 82.12 41.73 -29.07
CA PRO A 224 81.18 42.30 -30.05
C PRO A 224 81.04 41.50 -31.36
N ALA A 225 82.14 40.91 -31.85
CA ALA A 225 82.14 40.12 -33.07
C ALA A 225 81.46 38.74 -32.89
N GLU A 226 81.66 38.10 -31.74
CA GLU A 226 81.06 36.80 -31.40
C GLU A 226 79.57 36.95 -31.08
N ARG A 227 79.20 38.06 -30.43
CA ARG A 227 77.81 38.42 -30.12
C ARG A 227 76.94 38.55 -31.38
N ALA A 228 77.47 39.18 -32.42
CA ALA A 228 76.77 39.31 -33.71
C ALA A 228 76.52 37.94 -34.37
N LYS A 229 77.52 37.04 -34.35
CA LYS A 229 77.35 35.65 -34.80
C LYS A 229 76.35 34.88 -33.94
N TYR A 230 76.37 35.08 -32.63
CA TYR A 230 75.45 34.44 -31.70
C TYR A 230 73.99 34.82 -31.99
N PHE A 231 73.70 36.13 -32.14
CA PHE A 231 72.36 36.59 -32.49
C PHE A 231 71.89 36.14 -33.87
N HIS A 232 72.79 35.94 -34.84
CA HIS A 232 72.42 35.42 -36.16
C HIS A 232 72.14 33.92 -36.20
N VAL A 233 72.74 33.11 -35.31
CA VAL A 233 72.64 31.64 -35.38
C VAL A 233 71.72 31.07 -34.30
N VAL A 234 71.80 31.60 -33.08
CA VAL A 234 71.12 31.04 -31.90
C VAL A 234 69.73 31.65 -31.73
N ALA A 235 69.59 32.98 -31.85
CA ALA A 235 68.31 33.64 -31.63
C ALA A 235 67.19 33.20 -32.62
N PRO A 236 67.46 32.98 -33.93
CA PRO A 236 66.44 32.47 -34.85
C PRO A 236 66.00 31.05 -34.50
N LYS A 237 66.94 30.17 -34.11
CA LYS A 237 66.64 28.79 -33.68
C LYS A 237 65.81 28.75 -32.40
N ILE A 238 66.06 29.66 -31.46
CA ILE A 238 65.24 29.78 -30.25
C ILE A 238 63.84 30.25 -30.60
N ARG A 239 63.70 31.22 -31.52
CA ARG A 239 62.40 31.70 -31.99
C ARG A 239 61.60 30.62 -32.71
N GLU A 240 62.27 29.79 -33.53
CA GLU A 240 61.66 28.66 -34.23
C GLU A 240 61.19 27.56 -33.26
N LEU A 241 62.03 27.17 -32.30
CA LEU A 241 61.71 26.07 -31.37
C LEU A 241 60.69 26.47 -30.29
N TRP A 242 60.65 27.74 -29.88
CA TRP A 242 59.86 28.17 -28.73
C TRP A 242 58.72 29.13 -29.08
N GLY A 243 58.66 29.68 -30.30
CA GLY A 243 57.56 30.55 -30.76
C GLY A 243 57.44 31.90 -30.03
N VAL A 244 58.42 32.27 -29.19
CA VAL A 244 58.40 33.53 -28.43
C VAL A 244 59.23 34.58 -29.18
N GLU A 245 58.62 35.72 -29.53
CA GLU A 245 59.37 36.93 -29.89
C GLU A 245 59.99 37.51 -28.61
N VAL A 246 61.24 37.14 -28.33
CA VAL A 246 62.00 37.73 -27.24
C VAL A 246 62.49 39.10 -27.70
N GLY A 247 61.72 40.14 -27.36
CA GLY A 247 62.06 41.56 -27.52
C GLY A 247 62.70 42.13 -26.27
#